data_AF-A0A816B152-F1
#
_entry.id   AF-A0A816B152-F1
#
_cell.length_a   1.000
_cell.length_b   1.000
_cell.length_c   1.000
_cell.angle_alpha   90.00
_cell.angle_beta   90.00
_cell.angle_gamma   90.00
#
_symmetry.space_group_name_H-M   'P 1'
#
loop_
_entity.id
_entity.type
_entity.pdbx_description
1 polymer ?
#
loop_
_entity_poly.entity_id
_entity_poly.type
_entity_poly.pdbx_seq_one_letter_code
_entity_poly.pdbx_strand_id
1 'polypeptide(L)'
;MSFNIRFDGKEWDDNNHFTKRLHRLSETIQNWKPYVIGLQEPSAGQVLHLQSVLPSYYQAIGFHRTIGNLDHPSRHNDFQVAILYDNRILKLMERDYIWLSKTPRLER
;
A
#
# COMPACT_ATOMS: atom_id res chain seq x y z
N MET A 1 1.76 -11.24 -7.41
CA MET A 1 3.07 -10.56 -7.28
C MET A 1 3.29 -10.22 -5.81
N SER A 2 4.53 -10.27 -5.30
CA SER A 2 4.91 -9.69 -4.01
C SER A 2 5.96 -8.61 -4.27
N PHE A 3 5.80 -7.42 -3.71
CA PHE A 3 6.63 -6.27 -4.05
C PHE A 3 6.82 -5.34 -2.85
N ASN A 4 8.05 -5.29 -2.31
CA ASN A 4 8.43 -4.26 -1.35
C ASN A 4 8.67 -2.96 -2.13
N ILE A 5 7.90 -1.92 -1.80
CA ILE A 5 7.98 -0.64 -2.52
C ILE A 5 8.84 0.40 -1.81
N ARG A 6 9.45 0.02 -0.68
CA ARG A 6 10.27 0.84 0.20
C ARG A 6 9.52 2.06 0.77
N PHE A 7 9.49 2.14 2.09
CA PHE A 7 8.88 3.28 2.80
C PHE A 7 9.43 4.63 2.33
N ASP A 8 8.56 5.63 2.22
CA ASP A 8 8.93 7.01 1.86
C ASP A 8 9.54 7.71 3.07
N GLY A 9 10.86 7.59 3.22
CA GLY A 9 11.62 8.17 4.32
C GLY A 9 12.84 8.96 3.84
N LYS A 10 13.71 9.33 4.79
CA LYS A 10 14.97 9.99 4.46
C LYS A 10 15.86 9.03 3.67
N GLU A 11 16.17 9.41 2.43
CA GLU A 11 17.07 8.65 1.56
C GLU A 11 18.50 9.21 1.63
N TRP A 12 19.49 8.34 1.38
CA TRP A 12 20.89 8.76 1.23
C TRP A 12 21.13 9.42 -0.14
N ASP A 13 20.42 8.95 -1.16
CA ASP A 13 20.39 9.53 -2.50
C ASP A 13 18.98 10.03 -2.78
N ASP A 14 18.83 11.33 -2.99
CA ASP A 14 17.55 11.98 -3.28
C ASP A 14 16.86 11.40 -4.52
N ASN A 15 17.57 10.70 -5.42
CA ASN A 15 16.98 10.02 -6.57
C ASN A 15 16.17 8.78 -6.21
N ASN A 16 16.35 8.24 -5.01
CA ASN A 16 15.58 7.13 -4.46
C ASN A 16 14.32 7.58 -3.72
N HIS A 17 14.03 8.87 -3.65
CA HIS A 17 12.78 9.36 -3.07
C HIS A 17 11.56 8.71 -3.76
N PHE A 18 10.52 8.35 -3.01
CA PHE A 18 9.39 7.57 -3.55
C PHE A 18 8.74 8.24 -4.76
N THR A 19 8.55 9.56 -4.71
CA THR A 19 7.98 10.35 -5.81
C THR A 19 8.73 10.17 -7.14
N LYS A 20 10.07 10.00 -7.11
CA LYS A 20 10.89 9.74 -8.30
C LYS A 20 10.85 8.29 -8.75
N ARG A 21 10.52 7.36 -7.85
CA ARG A 21 10.36 5.92 -8.16
C ARG A 21 8.95 5.57 -8.63
N LEU A 22 7.95 6.39 -8.32
CA LEU A 22 6.53 6.13 -8.58
C LEU A 22 6.23 5.74 -10.03
N HIS A 23 6.82 6.44 -11.01
CA HIS A 23 6.67 6.12 -12.42
C HIS A 23 7.16 4.69 -12.75
N ARG A 24 8.38 4.33 -12.29
CA ARG A 24 8.97 3.01 -12.57
C ARG A 24 8.18 1.90 -11.86
N LEU A 25 7.67 2.18 -10.67
CA LEU A 25 6.82 1.28 -9.91
C LEU A 25 5.49 1.01 -10.65
N SER A 26 4.82 2.06 -11.12
CA SER A 26 3.55 1.92 -11.85
C SER A 26 3.73 1.26 -13.22
N GLU A 27 4.81 1.58 -13.93
CA GLU A 27 5.19 0.94 -15.19
C GLU A 27 5.44 -0.57 -15.00
N THR A 28 6.18 -0.94 -13.95
CA THR A 28 6.41 -2.36 -13.62
C THR A 28 5.09 -3.10 -13.41
N ILE A 29 4.19 -2.54 -12.59
CA ILE A 29 2.88 -3.16 -12.33
C ILE A 29 2.05 -3.29 -13.62
N GLN A 30 2.04 -2.25 -14.46
CA GLN A 30 1.25 -2.24 -15.70
C GLN A 30 1.80 -3.18 -16.79
N ASN A 31 3.11 -3.38 -16.83
CA ASN A 31 3.73 -4.31 -17.77
C ASN A 31 3.46 -5.78 -17.40
N TRP A 32 3.58 -6.11 -16.10
CA TRP A 32 3.37 -7.47 -15.61
C TRP A 32 1.88 -7.84 -15.43
N LYS A 33 0.99 -6.85 -15.30
CA LYS A 33 -0.47 -7.02 -15.15
C LYS A 33 -0.89 -8.06 -14.09
N PRO A 34 -0.34 -8.03 -12.86
CA PRO A 34 -0.67 -9.01 -11.84
C PRO A 34 -2.12 -8.83 -11.33
N TYR A 35 -2.87 -9.92 -11.18
CA TYR A 35 -4.23 -9.82 -10.61
C TYR A 35 -4.24 -9.47 -9.12
N VAL A 36 -3.18 -9.82 -8.38
CA VAL A 36 -2.99 -9.51 -6.95
C VAL A 36 -1.53 -9.11 -6.70
N ILE A 37 -1.33 -8.08 -5.90
CA ILE A 37 -0.03 -7.59 -5.46
C ILE A 37 -0.04 -7.46 -3.93
N GLY A 38 0.84 -8.20 -3.25
CA GLY A 38 1.17 -7.91 -1.85
C GLY A 38 2.27 -6.85 -1.80
N LEU A 39 1.97 -5.69 -1.21
CA LEU A 39 2.90 -4.60 -1.00
C LEU A 39 3.49 -4.68 0.41
N GLN A 40 4.80 -4.48 0.53
CA GLN A 40 5.51 -4.30 1.79
C GLN A 40 6.12 -2.90 1.90
N GLU A 41 6.14 -2.37 3.12
CA GLU A 41 6.55 -1.01 3.49
C GLU A 41 5.74 0.18 2.88
N PRO A 42 4.51 0.04 2.33
CA PRO A 42 3.81 1.23 1.84
C PRO A 42 3.22 2.05 2.97
N SER A 43 3.55 3.33 3.08
CA SER A 43 2.71 4.25 3.86
C SER A 43 1.33 4.45 3.21
N ALA A 44 0.36 4.94 4.00
CA ALA A 44 -0.96 5.35 3.50
C ALA A 44 -0.87 6.28 2.27
N GLY A 45 -0.01 7.30 2.34
CA GLY A 45 0.19 8.25 1.25
C GLY A 45 0.81 7.59 0.00
N GLN A 46 1.73 6.64 0.20
CA GLN A 46 2.32 5.90 -0.92
C GLN A 46 1.29 5.02 -1.64
N VAL A 47 0.39 4.36 -0.90
CA VAL A 47 -0.73 3.61 -1.52
C VAL A 47 -1.63 4.54 -2.33
N LEU A 48 -2.01 5.69 -1.78
CA LEU A 48 -2.88 6.66 -2.47
C LEU A 48 -2.23 7.22 -3.75
N HIS A 49 -0.94 7.60 -3.69
CA HIS A 49 -0.19 8.03 -4.87
C HIS A 49 -0.03 6.92 -5.90
N LEU A 50 0.13 5.67 -5.47
CA LEU A 50 0.18 4.54 -6.39
C LEU A 50 -1.18 4.30 -7.06
N GLN A 51 -2.28 4.38 -6.31
CA GLN A 51 -3.63 4.24 -6.86
C GLN A 51 -4.00 5.38 -7.83
N SER A 52 -3.46 6.59 -7.66
CA SER A 52 -3.75 7.70 -8.57
C SER A 52 -3.07 7.56 -9.94
N VAL A 53 -2.00 6.76 -10.03
CA VAL A 53 -1.26 6.52 -11.28
C VAL A 53 -1.53 5.14 -11.90
N LEU A 54 -2.10 4.21 -11.12
CA LEU A 54 -2.53 2.91 -11.62
C LEU A 54 -3.93 2.99 -12.25
N PRO A 55 -4.27 2.03 -13.13
CA PRO A 55 -5.63 1.91 -13.63
C PRO A 55 -6.66 1.78 -12.48
N SER A 56 -7.80 2.44 -12.62
CA SER A 56 -8.84 2.52 -11.58
C SER A 56 -9.44 1.18 -11.14
N TYR A 57 -9.23 0.11 -11.92
CA TYR A 57 -9.64 -1.23 -11.55
C TYR A 57 -8.73 -1.88 -10.47
N TYR A 58 -7.54 -1.33 -10.19
CA TYR A 58 -6.74 -1.76 -9.05
C TYR A 58 -7.28 -1.16 -7.75
N GLN A 59 -7.87 -2.01 -6.92
CA GLN A 59 -8.40 -1.67 -5.62
C GLN A 59 -7.41 -2.08 -4.51
N ALA A 60 -7.39 -1.37 -3.39
CA ALA A 60 -6.47 -1.60 -2.28
C ALA A 60 -7.18 -2.12 -1.02
N ILE A 61 -6.52 -3.01 -0.29
CA ILE A 61 -6.88 -3.52 1.04
C ILE A 61 -5.68 -3.30 1.96
N GLY A 62 -5.93 -3.10 3.26
CA GLY A 62 -4.88 -2.66 4.17
C GLY A 62 -4.61 -1.16 4.03
N PHE A 63 -5.66 -0.38 3.76
CA PHE A 63 -5.67 1.06 3.91
C PHE A 63 -7.01 1.47 4.54
N HIS A 64 -6.97 2.05 5.75
CA HIS A 64 -8.13 2.64 6.40
C HIS A 64 -8.27 4.07 5.90
N ARG A 65 -9.17 4.27 4.93
CA ARG A 65 -9.78 5.59 4.72
C ARG A 65 -10.77 5.83 5.85
N THR A 66 -10.30 6.13 7.07
CA THR A 66 -11.23 6.55 8.12
C THR A 66 -11.78 7.92 7.76
N ILE A 67 -13.09 7.95 7.52
CA ILE A 67 -13.95 9.04 7.97
C ILE A 67 -13.68 9.17 9.48
N GLY A 68 -12.83 10.12 9.88
CA GLY A 68 -12.47 10.33 11.29
C GLY A 68 -11.07 10.92 11.47
N ASN A 69 -11.04 12.22 11.79
CA ASN A 69 -9.94 13.11 12.16
C ASN A 69 -8.53 12.72 11.70
N LEU A 70 -8.06 13.49 10.71
CA LEU A 70 -6.67 13.57 10.26
C LEU A 70 -5.70 14.08 11.34
N ASP A 71 -6.20 14.54 12.49
CA ASP A 71 -5.42 15.20 13.54
C ASP A 71 -4.83 14.26 14.60
N HIS A 72 -5.01 12.93 14.49
CA HIS A 72 -4.39 12.00 15.44
C HIS A 72 -2.98 11.58 14.97
N PRO A 73 -1.89 12.02 15.64
CA PRO A 73 -0.51 11.88 15.17
C PRO A 73 -0.01 10.44 15.10
N SER A 74 -0.73 9.46 15.67
CA SER A 74 -0.36 8.04 15.55
C SER A 74 -0.62 7.44 14.16
N ARG A 75 -1.41 8.10 13.30
CA ARG A 75 -1.91 7.50 12.03
C ARG A 75 -1.05 7.72 10.79
N HIS A 76 0.01 8.52 10.90
CA HIS A 76 0.96 8.73 9.80
C HIS A 76 1.80 7.46 9.48
N ASN A 77 1.76 6.43 10.33
CA ASN A 77 2.52 5.18 10.22
C ASN A 77 1.66 3.92 9.98
N ASP A 78 0.34 4.06 9.77
CA ASP A 78 -0.63 2.96 9.98
C ASP A 78 -0.55 1.78 9.00
N PHE A 79 0.18 1.92 7.89
CA PHE A 79 0.33 0.82 6.95
C PHE A 79 1.79 0.57 6.65
N GLN A 80 2.18 -0.69 6.80
CA GLN A 80 3.45 -1.26 6.35
C GLN A 80 3.21 -2.47 5.43
N VAL A 81 1.94 -2.79 5.16
CA VAL A 81 1.50 -3.80 4.22
C VAL A 81 0.19 -3.36 3.57
N ALA A 82 0.04 -3.66 2.29
CA ALA A 82 -1.23 -3.48 1.57
C ALA A 82 -1.39 -4.58 0.52
N ILE A 83 -2.60 -4.85 0.09
CA ILE A 83 -2.89 -5.73 -1.05
C ILE A 83 -3.57 -4.89 -2.13
N LEU A 84 -3.01 -4.87 -3.34
CA LEU A 84 -3.71 -4.39 -4.53
C LEU A 84 -4.31 -5.57 -5.29
N TYR A 85 -5.50 -5.41 -5.84
CA TYR A 85 -6.15 -6.44 -6.66
C TYR A 85 -6.93 -5.86 -7.83
N ASP A 86 -6.99 -6.59 -8.94
CA ASP A 86 -7.78 -6.24 -10.12
C ASP A 86 -9.26 -6.61 -9.91
N ASN A 87 -10.11 -5.62 -9.72
CA ASN A 87 -11.52 -5.81 -9.40
C ASN A 87 -12.39 -6.26 -10.59
N ARG A 88 -11.83 -6.35 -11.80
CA ARG A 88 -12.51 -6.94 -12.97
C ARG A 88 -12.47 -8.46 -12.92
N ILE A 89 -11.47 -9.01 -12.23
CA ILE A 89 -11.22 -10.45 -12.12
C ILE A 89 -11.60 -10.97 -10.73
N LEU A 90 -11.35 -10.18 -9.69
CA LEU A 90 -11.50 -10.59 -8.30
C LEU A 90 -12.53 -9.74 -7.57
N LYS A 91 -13.34 -10.40 -6.75
CA LYS A 91 -14.28 -9.77 -5.83
C LYS A 91 -13.79 -9.96 -4.39
N LEU A 92 -13.68 -8.86 -3.65
CA LEU A 92 -13.39 -8.92 -2.22
C LEU A 92 -14.61 -9.49 -1.48
N MET A 93 -14.45 -10.67 -0.88
CA MET A 93 -15.49 -11.31 -0.07
C MET A 93 -15.33 -10.97 1.42
N GLU A 94 -14.10 -11.07 1.93
CA GLU A 94 -13.74 -10.80 3.32
C GLU A 94 -12.29 -10.30 3.40
N ARG A 95 -11.97 -9.53 4.44
CA ARG A 95 -10.61 -9.08 4.75
C ARG A 95 -10.38 -9.13 6.25
N ASP A 96 -9.16 -9.47 6.64
CA ASP A 96 -8.71 -9.49 8.03
C ASP A 96 -7.22 -9.12 8.11
N TYR A 97 -6.76 -8.74 9.30
CA TYR A 97 -5.35 -8.53 9.60
C TYR A 97 -5.05 -8.94 11.03
N ILE A 98 -3.81 -9.39 11.25
CA ILE A 98 -3.31 -9.76 12.57
C ILE A 98 -1.93 -9.18 12.80
N TRP A 99 -1.63 -8.90 14.06
CA TRP A 99 -0.27 -8.62 14.50
C TRP A 99 0.51 -9.91 14.68
N LEU A 100 1.74 -9.96 14.17
CA LEU A 100 2.65 -11.08 14.40
C LEU A 100 3.20 -11.01 15.84
N SER A 101 2.37 -11.38 16.81
CA SER A 101 2.65 -11.29 18.24
C SER A 101 2.00 -12.43 19.02
N LYS A 102 2.24 -12.50 20.34
CA LYS A 102 1.54 -13.44 21.24
C LYS A 102 0.04 -13.12 21.37
N THR A 103 -0.38 -11.91 21.00
CA THR A 103 -1.75 -11.41 21.08
C THR A 103 -2.16 -10.80 19.74
N PRO A 104 -2.49 -11.61 18.72
CA PRO A 104 -2.60 -11.16 17.33
C PRO A 104 -3.71 -10.14 17.04
N ARG A 105 -4.66 -9.99 17.98
CA ARG A 105 -5.80 -9.05 17.88
C ARG A 105 -5.59 -7.75 18.66
N LEU A 106 -4.46 -7.58 19.35
CA LEU A 106 -4.14 -6.37 20.09
C LEU A 106 -3.02 -5.60 19.38
N GLU A 107 -3.30 -4.32 19.10
CA GLU A 107 -2.31 -3.36 18.62
C GLU A 107 -1.23 -3.14 19.68
N ARG A 108 0.02 -2.96 19.23
CA ARG A 108 1.19 -2.81 20.10
C ARG A 108 1.47 -1.35 20.45
#